data_AF-A0A963N8B6-F1
#
_entry.id   AF-A0A963N8B6-F1
#
_cell.length_a   1.000
_cell.length_b   1.000
_cell.length_c   1.000
_cell.angle_alpha   90.00
_cell.angle_beta   90.00
_cell.angle_gamma   90.00
#
_symmetry.space_group_name_H-M   'P 1'
#
loop_
_entity.id
_entity.type
_entity.pdbx_description
1 polymer ?
#
loop_
_entity_poly.entity_id
_entity_poly.type
_entity_poly.pdbx_seq_one_letter_code
_entity_poly.pdbx_strand_id
1 'polypeptide(L)'
;MRAAPDEPRMTALLSDVFSADGPLASSVPGYRLRSQQLELAERIAAAMADNLVLVAEAGTGTGKTYAYLVPALLSGGKVIVSTGTKNLQDQLFSRDIPTIRKALKAPIKV
;
A
#
# COMPACT_ATOMS: atom_id res chain seq x y z
N MET A 1 -10.37 2.96 -17.20
CA MET A 1 -9.95 1.79 -16.42
C MET A 1 -8.52 1.47 -16.83
N ARG A 2 -7.52 1.67 -15.96
CA ARG A 2 -6.14 1.24 -16.26
C ARG A 2 -6.05 -0.25 -15.91
N ALA A 3 -5.48 -1.05 -16.80
CA ALA A 3 -5.14 -2.44 -16.49
C ALA A 3 -4.15 -2.46 -15.32
N ALA A 4 -4.27 -3.46 -14.42
CA ALA A 4 -3.29 -3.70 -13.38
C ALA A 4 -1.89 -3.89 -14.01
N PRO A 5 -0.82 -3.40 -13.39
CA PRO A 5 0.53 -3.69 -13.88
C PRO A 5 0.80 -5.21 -13.82
N ASP A 6 1.60 -5.72 -14.76
CA ASP A 6 2.17 -7.06 -14.65
C ASP A 6 3.12 -7.14 -13.43
N GLU A 7 3.47 -8.36 -13.03
CA GLU A 7 4.28 -8.60 -11.81
C GLU A 7 5.62 -7.84 -11.82
N PRO A 8 6.45 -7.88 -12.88
CA PRO A 8 7.73 -7.16 -12.89
C PRO A 8 7.55 -5.64 -12.78
N ARG A 9 6.51 -5.09 -13.42
CA ARG A 9 6.20 -3.67 -13.33
C ARG A 9 5.67 -3.28 -11.96
N MET A 10 4.88 -4.14 -11.32
CA MET A 10 4.37 -3.89 -9.98
C MET A 10 5.52 -3.81 -8.96
N THR A 11 6.46 -4.74 -8.98
CA THR A 11 7.63 -4.74 -8.09
C THR A 11 8.47 -3.47 -8.25
N ALA A 12 8.74 -3.06 -9.49
CA ALA A 12 9.45 -1.81 -9.77
C ALA A 12 8.70 -0.57 -9.25
N LEU A 13 7.37 -0.52 -9.42
CA LEU A 13 6.54 0.57 -8.89
C LEU A 13 6.54 0.61 -7.35
N LEU A 14 6.47 -0.54 -6.69
CA LEU A 14 6.54 -0.60 -5.23
C LEU A 14 7.91 -0.12 -4.73
N SER A 15 8.99 -0.59 -5.36
CA SER A 15 10.36 -0.15 -5.05
C SER A 15 10.52 1.37 -5.15
N ASP A 16 9.98 1.98 -6.21
CA ASP A 16 9.96 3.45 -6.39
C ASP A 16 9.11 4.16 -5.33
N VAL A 17 7.88 3.68 -5.08
CA VAL A 17 6.96 4.28 -4.10
C VAL A 17 7.55 4.33 -2.69
N PHE A 18 8.23 3.25 -2.28
CA PHE A 18 8.84 3.10 -0.97
C PHE A 18 10.31 3.54 -0.92
N SER A 19 10.90 4.08 -1.99
CA SER A 19 12.29 4.53 -1.96
C SER A 19 12.49 5.71 -1.01
N ALA A 20 13.75 6.00 -0.65
CA ALA A 20 14.10 7.10 0.25
C ALA A 20 13.74 8.50 -0.30
N ASP A 21 13.61 8.60 -1.62
CA ASP A 21 13.28 9.77 -2.42
C ASP A 21 11.92 9.64 -3.15
N GLY A 22 11.18 8.57 -2.88
CA GLY A 22 9.97 8.22 -3.59
C GLY A 22 8.74 9.06 -3.23
N PRO A 23 7.59 8.77 -3.88
CA PRO A 23 6.29 9.37 -3.61
C PRO A 23 5.91 9.47 -2.13
N LEU A 24 6.19 8.43 -1.32
CA LEU A 24 5.90 8.45 0.12
C LEU A 24 6.83 9.39 0.88
N ALA A 25 8.12 9.39 0.56
CA ALA A 25 9.10 10.28 1.18
C ALA A 25 8.73 11.76 0.97
N SER A 26 8.24 12.09 -0.22
CA SER A 26 7.81 13.45 -0.57
C SER A 26 6.50 13.89 0.10
N SER A 27 5.66 12.94 0.52
CA SER A 27 4.28 13.23 0.95
C SER A 27 4.01 13.00 2.44
N VAL A 28 4.86 12.22 3.11
CA VAL A 28 4.67 11.78 4.48
C VAL A 28 5.77 12.39 5.36
N PRO A 29 5.45 13.37 6.23
CA PRO A 29 6.41 13.96 7.15
C PRO A 29 7.07 12.89 8.02
N GLY A 30 8.40 12.92 8.10
CA GLY A 30 9.17 11.96 8.90
C GLY A 30 9.19 10.54 8.32
N TYR A 31 8.87 10.37 7.03
CA TYR A 31 9.04 9.10 6.34
C TYR A 31 10.47 8.56 6.47
N ARG A 32 10.57 7.25 6.66
CA ARG A 32 11.83 6.51 6.58
C ARG A 32 11.58 5.22 5.84
N LEU A 33 12.50 4.89 4.95
CA LEU A 33 12.57 3.60 4.29
C LEU A 33 12.60 2.49 5.35
N ARG A 34 11.75 1.47 5.17
CA ARG A 34 11.73 0.25 5.98
C ARG A 34 11.63 -0.93 5.03
N SER A 35 12.68 -1.74 4.92
CA SER A 35 12.72 -2.89 4.00
C SER A 35 11.55 -3.85 4.21
N GLN A 36 11.20 -4.14 5.47
CA GLN A 36 10.07 -5.00 5.81
C GLN A 36 8.72 -4.47 5.31
N GLN A 37 8.58 -3.14 5.16
CA GLN A 37 7.36 -2.54 4.62
C GLN A 37 7.24 -2.79 3.12
N LEU A 38 8.35 -2.65 2.39
CA LEU A 38 8.43 -2.96 0.97
C LEU A 38 8.22 -4.46 0.73
N GLU A 39 8.90 -5.32 1.49
CA GLU A 39 8.75 -6.77 1.40
C GLU A 39 7.29 -7.20 1.59
N LEU A 40 6.61 -6.68 2.62
CA LEU A 40 5.20 -6.98 2.83
C LEU A 40 4.31 -6.50 1.67
N ALA A 41 4.61 -5.32 1.09
CA ALA A 41 3.86 -4.80 -0.05
C ALA A 41 4.03 -5.68 -1.30
N GLU A 42 5.25 -6.15 -1.57
CA GLU A 42 5.55 -7.05 -2.68
C GLU A 42 4.85 -8.40 -2.51
N ARG A 43 4.89 -8.98 -1.30
CA ARG A 43 4.18 -10.24 -0.99
C ARG A 43 2.67 -10.10 -1.16
N ILE A 44 2.09 -8.98 -0.75
CA ILE A 44 0.67 -8.69 -0.95
C ILE A 44 0.34 -8.56 -2.44
N ALA A 45 1.15 -7.82 -3.19
CA ALA A 45 0.95 -7.63 -4.62
C ALA A 45 0.99 -8.97 -5.39
N ALA A 46 1.98 -9.83 -5.09
CA ALA A 46 2.09 -11.16 -5.68
C ALA A 46 0.86 -12.02 -5.33
N ALA A 47 0.46 -12.06 -4.05
CA ALA A 47 -0.72 -12.82 -3.64
C ALA A 47 -2.02 -12.34 -4.31
N MET A 48 -2.17 -11.03 -4.50
CA MET A 48 -3.29 -10.44 -5.25
C MET A 48 -3.27 -10.83 -6.73
N ALA A 49 -2.09 -10.82 -7.37
CA ALA A 49 -1.94 -11.19 -8.78
C ALA A 49 -2.23 -12.67 -9.03
N ASP A 50 -1.75 -13.53 -8.14
CA ASP A 50 -1.84 -14.99 -8.26
C ASP A 50 -3.13 -15.58 -7.65
N ASN A 51 -4.02 -14.73 -7.10
CA ASN A 51 -5.22 -15.14 -6.37
C ASN A 51 -4.93 -16.10 -5.20
N LEU A 52 -3.85 -15.83 -4.46
CA LEU A 52 -3.40 -16.63 -3.33
C LEU A 52 -3.83 -16.01 -1.98
N VAL A 53 -3.84 -16.85 -0.95
CA VAL A 53 -4.01 -16.41 0.44
C VAL A 53 -2.65 -16.17 1.06
N LEU A 54 -2.41 -14.93 1.53
CA LEU A 54 -1.23 -14.57 2.30
C LEU A 54 -1.59 -14.39 3.78
N VAL A 55 -0.86 -15.08 4.66
CA VAL A 55 -0.85 -14.80 6.09
C VAL A 55 0.51 -14.21 6.44
N ALA A 56 0.51 -13.00 6.99
CA ALA A 56 1.72 -12.30 7.37
C ALA A 56 1.56 -11.68 8.76
N GLU A 57 2.58 -11.83 9.59
CA GLU A 57 2.70 -11.09 10.83
C GLU A 57 3.56 -9.84 10.59
N ALA A 58 3.13 -8.73 11.14
CA ALA A 58 3.97 -7.54 11.21
C ALA A 58 3.88 -7.00 12.63
N GLY A 59 4.99 -6.50 13.19
CA GLY A 59 5.02 -5.85 14.51
C GLY A 59 4.38 -4.45 14.51
N THR A 60 3.90 -3.95 15.65
CA THR A 60 3.37 -2.57 15.73
C THR A 60 4.41 -1.55 15.27
N GLY A 61 3.98 -0.46 14.61
CA GLY A 61 4.88 0.58 14.12
C GLY A 61 5.71 0.24 12.86
N THR A 62 5.58 -0.96 12.28
CA THR A 62 6.31 -1.35 11.05
C THR A 62 5.74 -0.75 9.76
N GLY A 63 4.64 0.00 9.84
CA GLY A 63 4.03 0.65 8.67
C GLY A 63 3.15 -0.28 7.82
N LYS A 64 2.56 -1.33 8.43
CA LYS A 64 1.65 -2.30 7.77
C LYS A 64 0.59 -1.64 6.90
N THR A 65 0.02 -0.53 7.39
CA THR A 65 -1.08 0.16 6.72
C THR A 65 -0.71 0.55 5.30
N TYR A 66 0.48 1.13 5.11
CA TYR A 66 0.88 1.55 3.76
C TYR A 66 1.32 0.35 2.92
N ALA A 67 1.88 -0.68 3.55
CA ALA A 67 2.26 -1.92 2.87
C ALA A 67 1.07 -2.61 2.18
N TYR A 68 -0.13 -2.61 2.78
CA TYR A 68 -1.31 -3.14 2.10
C TYR A 68 -2.05 -2.10 1.25
N LEU A 69 -2.04 -0.82 1.61
CA LEU A 69 -2.78 0.21 0.86
C LEU A 69 -2.13 0.51 -0.50
N VAL A 70 -0.80 0.61 -0.57
CA VAL A 70 -0.12 0.94 -1.84
C VAL A 70 -0.44 -0.07 -2.95
N PRO A 71 -0.19 -1.40 -2.79
CA PRO A 71 -0.52 -2.37 -3.83
C PRO A 71 -2.03 -2.46 -4.08
N ALA A 72 -2.87 -2.33 -3.05
CA ALA A 72 -4.32 -2.29 -3.21
C ALA A 72 -4.77 -1.18 -4.16
N LEU A 73 -4.21 0.02 -4.01
CA LEU A 73 -4.56 1.18 -4.81
C LEU A 73 -3.95 1.13 -6.23
N LEU A 74 -2.77 0.54 -6.37
CA LEU A 74 -2.12 0.35 -7.67
C LEU A 74 -2.73 -0.80 -8.48
N SER A 75 -3.43 -1.74 -7.84
CA SER A 75 -4.08 -2.88 -8.51
C SER A 75 -5.15 -2.46 -9.53
N GLY A 76 -5.73 -1.25 -9.38
CA GLY A 76 -6.81 -0.77 -10.24
C GLY A 76 -8.15 -1.52 -10.08
N GLY A 77 -8.21 -2.51 -9.18
CA GLY A 77 -9.40 -3.31 -8.86
C GLY A 77 -10.21 -2.75 -7.69
N LYS A 78 -11.31 -3.44 -7.35
CA LYS A 78 -12.04 -3.19 -6.11
C LYS A 78 -11.37 -3.98 -4.98
N VAL A 79 -10.97 -3.28 -3.92
CA VAL A 79 -10.34 -3.89 -2.74
C VAL A 79 -11.18 -3.60 -1.51
N ILE A 80 -11.40 -4.63 -0.68
CA ILE A 80 -12.05 -4.50 0.63
C ILE A 80 -10.98 -4.60 1.70
N VAL A 81 -10.92 -3.61 2.58
CA VAL A 81 -10.04 -3.60 3.75
C VAL A 81 -10.88 -3.80 5.00
N SER A 82 -10.58 -4.83 5.79
CA SER A 82 -11.22 -5.10 7.07
C SER A 82 -10.23 -4.86 8.21
N THR A 83 -10.70 -4.25 9.31
CA THR A 83 -9.86 -3.95 10.48
C THR A 83 -10.66 -4.07 11.79
N GLY A 84 -9.95 -4.29 12.89
CA GLY A 84 -10.53 -4.80 14.14
C GLY A 84 -11.40 -3.82 14.95
N THR A 85 -11.34 -2.51 14.70
CA THR A 85 -12.15 -1.53 15.45
C THR A 85 -12.61 -0.37 14.59
N LYS A 86 -13.70 0.29 15.00
CA LYS A 86 -14.21 1.52 14.36
C LYS A 86 -13.15 2.63 14.31
N ASN A 87 -12.39 2.82 15.40
CA ASN A 87 -11.33 3.83 15.41
C ASN A 87 -10.25 3.55 14.36
N LEU A 88 -9.88 2.28 14.13
CA LEU A 88 -8.94 1.92 13.05
C LEU A 88 -9.56 2.17 11.66
N GLN A 89 -10.86 1.93 11.48
CA GLN A 89 -11.57 2.24 10.23
C GLN A 89 -11.58 3.76 9.97
N ASP A 90 -11.90 4.55 10.99
CA ASP A 90 -11.93 6.01 10.91
C ASP A 90 -10.53 6.56 10.59
N GLN A 91 -9.47 6.01 11.18
CA GLN A 91 -8.09 6.35 10.86
C GLN A 91 -7.74 6.02 9.40
N LEU A 92 -8.14 4.85 8.91
CA LEU A 92 -7.90 4.47 7.51
C LEU A 92 -8.60 5.44 6.55
N PHE A 93 -9.87 5.72 6.80
CA PHE A 93 -10.70 6.54 5.93
C PHE A 93 -10.29 8.02 5.94
N SER A 94 -10.09 8.59 7.14
CA SER A 94 -9.86 10.04 7.29
C SER A 94 -8.40 10.46 7.08
N ARG A 95 -7.44 9.56 7.28
CA ARG A 95 -6.01 9.89 7.24
C ARG A 95 -5.23 9.05 6.25
N ASP A 96 -5.21 7.73 6.42
CA ASP A 96 -4.22 6.90 5.74
C ASP A 96 -4.52 6.78 4.23
N ILE A 97 -5.77 6.53 3.84
CA ILE A 97 -6.17 6.47 2.43
C ILE A 97 -5.98 7.83 1.73
N PRO A 98 -6.44 8.98 2.28
CA PRO A 98 -6.15 10.29 1.68
C PRO A 98 -4.66 10.58 1.50
N THR A 99 -3.83 10.16 2.46
CA THR A 99 -2.38 10.35 2.41
C THR A 99 -1.75 9.57 1.27
N ILE A 100 -2.05 8.28 1.15
CA ILE A 100 -1.51 7.45 0.06
C ILE A 100 -2.07 7.87 -1.30
N ARG A 101 -3.35 8.22 -1.37
CA ARG A 101 -3.95 8.77 -2.59
C ARG A 101 -3.20 10.00 -3.09
N LYS A 102 -2.87 10.93 -2.18
CA LYS A 102 -2.11 12.14 -2.50
C LYS A 102 -0.69 11.79 -2.98
N ALA A 103 -0.02 10.88 -2.28
CA ALA A 103 1.34 10.45 -2.62
C ALA A 103 1.41 9.82 -4.02
N LEU A 104 0.48 8.91 -4.32
CA LEU A 104 0.46 8.17 -5.58
C LEU A 104 -0.16 8.97 -6.75
N LYS A 105 -0.76 10.14 -6.48
CA LYS A 105 -1.59 10.89 -7.44
C LYS A 105 -2.64 9.99 -8.12
N ALA A 106 -3.14 9.01 -7.38
CA ALA A 106 -4.03 7.99 -7.93
C ALA A 106 -5.49 8.48 -7.88
N PRO A 107 -6.26 8.35 -8.98
CA PRO A 107 -7.69 8.69 -8.97
C PRO A 107 -8.48 7.57 -8.28
N ILE A 108 -8.59 7.66 -6.95
CA ILE A 108 -9.26 6.66 -6.12
C ILE A 108 -10.64 7.15 -5.70
N LYS A 109 -11.64 6.30 -5.92
CA LYS A 109 -12.98 6.42 -5.33
C LYS A 109 -13.04 5.52 -4.11
N VAL A 110 -13.29 6.12 -2.94
CA VAL A 110 -13.49 5.44 -1.66
C VAL A 110 -14.97 5.44 -1.36
#